data_AF-A0A2S5IYC0-F1
#
_entry.id   AF-A0A2S5IYC0-F1
#
_cell.length_a   1.000
_cell.length_b   1.000
_cell.length_c   1.000
_cell.angle_alpha   90.00
_cell.angle_beta   90.00
_cell.angle_gamma   90.00
#
_symmetry.space_group_name_H-M   'P 1'
#
loop_
_entity.id
_entity.type
_entity.pdbx_description
1 polymer ?
#
loop_
_entity_poly.entity_id
_entity_poly.type
_entity_poly.pdbx_seq_one_letter_code
_entity_poly.pdbx_strand_id
1 'polypeptide(L)'
;MRAETVHQASLSARVGSFTEAVFSALTGAEPVAWGLHEPVSESWDAEAVSSFTYTRSPRSTRLVVLGAPGAGSSSPIPTIGVLTVERTADAVVESLEVLAESDDPRPAAELQAMAEILHAARARTALIGHGVGFTGLTRPARFTGSTVPAVALFGPEALAATGAARAAELADESGGDARLLGSAPVRSLAVLYAQEEIPGRQHPLEAYASLVGSLTLAPPA
;
A
#
# COMPACT_ATOMS: atom_id res chain seq x y z
N MET A 1 -0.03 -5.96 -1.66
CA MET A 1 -0.22 -4.49 -1.50
C MET A 1 1.11 -3.79 -1.68
N ARG A 2 1.12 -2.61 -2.30
CA ARG A 2 2.26 -1.69 -2.32
C ARG A 2 1.78 -0.33 -1.84
N ALA A 3 2.51 0.34 -0.97
CA ALA A 3 2.13 1.66 -0.50
C ALA A 3 3.36 2.48 -0.14
N GLU A 4 3.24 3.79 -0.26
CA GLU A 4 4.33 4.73 0.02
C GLU A 4 3.81 5.94 0.77
N THR A 5 4.60 6.45 1.71
CA THR A 5 4.44 7.78 2.30
C THR A 5 5.74 8.56 2.24
N VAL A 6 5.61 9.89 2.33
CA VAL A 6 6.74 10.82 2.34
C VAL A 6 6.59 11.76 3.53
N HIS A 7 7.62 11.81 4.36
CA HIS A 7 7.73 12.74 5.48
C HIS A 7 8.72 13.84 5.13
N GLN A 8 8.50 15.04 5.67
CA GLN A 8 9.54 16.06 5.65
C GLN A 8 10.73 15.60 6.50
N ALA A 9 11.95 15.72 5.96
CA ALA A 9 13.17 15.43 6.70
C ALA A 9 13.31 16.38 7.88
N SER A 10 13.07 15.84 9.07
CA SER A 10 13.20 16.56 10.33
C SER A 10 13.66 15.58 11.42
N LEU A 11 14.12 16.12 12.56
CA LEU A 11 14.44 15.33 13.75
C LEU A 11 13.18 14.68 14.36
N SER A 12 11.99 15.19 14.03
CA SER A 12 10.69 14.64 14.42
C SER A 12 10.14 13.60 13.44
N ALA A 13 10.76 13.39 12.28
CA ALA A 13 10.30 12.35 11.35
C ALA A 13 10.39 10.97 12.04
N ARG A 14 9.30 10.21 11.99
CA ARG A 14 9.18 8.88 12.60
C ARG A 14 8.80 7.88 11.53
N VAL A 15 9.71 6.95 11.27
CA VAL A 15 9.49 5.80 10.40
C VAL A 15 8.77 4.71 11.21
N GLY A 16 7.91 3.92 10.56
CA GLY A 16 7.24 2.77 11.18
C GLY A 16 5.74 2.97 11.39
N SER A 17 5.29 4.17 11.74
CA SER A 17 3.85 4.46 11.95
C SER A 17 3.00 4.20 10.71
N PHE A 18 3.53 4.48 9.52
CA PHE A 18 2.88 4.14 8.26
C PHE A 18 2.79 2.62 8.06
N THR A 19 3.85 1.90 8.43
CA THR A 19 3.87 0.43 8.38
C THR A 19 2.86 -0.17 9.35
N GLU A 20 2.74 0.36 10.56
CA GLU A 20 1.72 -0.02 11.55
C GLU A 20 0.30 0.14 11.00
N ALA A 21 0.02 1.28 10.36
CA ALA A 21 -1.29 1.54 9.75
C ALA A 21 -1.60 0.55 8.62
N VAL A 22 -0.62 0.26 7.76
CA VAL A 22 -0.79 -0.71 6.66
C VAL A 22 -1.03 -2.13 7.18
N PHE A 23 -0.26 -2.58 8.16
CA PHE A 23 -0.45 -3.91 8.75
C PHE A 23 -1.77 -4.01 9.52
N SER A 24 -2.17 -2.95 10.23
CA SER A 24 -3.46 -2.89 10.91
C SER A 24 -4.61 -2.96 9.90
N ALA A 25 -4.51 -2.28 8.76
CA ALA A 25 -5.50 -2.35 7.69
C ALA A 25 -5.62 -3.75 7.06
N LEU A 26 -4.51 -4.51 6.98
CA LEU A 26 -4.48 -5.84 6.35
C LEU A 26 -4.79 -6.99 7.32
N THR A 27 -4.41 -6.86 8.58
CA THR A 27 -4.39 -7.96 9.56
C THR A 27 -5.24 -7.68 10.80
N GLY A 28 -5.68 -6.45 11.00
CA GLY A 28 -6.34 -6.01 12.23
C GLY A 28 -5.39 -5.76 13.40
N ALA A 29 -4.07 -5.91 13.20
CA ALA A 29 -3.06 -5.69 14.22
C ALA A 29 -1.80 -5.01 13.63
N GLU A 30 -1.00 -4.42 14.51
CA GLU A 30 0.34 -3.93 14.18
C GLU A 30 1.29 -5.09 13.81
N PRO A 31 2.42 -4.80 13.15
CA PRO A 31 3.45 -5.82 12.92
C PRO A 31 3.97 -6.38 14.24
N VAL A 32 4.49 -7.60 14.18
CA VAL A 32 4.98 -8.34 15.35
C VAL A 32 6.50 -8.40 15.42
N ALA A 33 7.19 -8.33 14.28
CA ALA A 33 8.64 -8.46 14.22
C ALA A 33 9.24 -7.76 13.00
N TRP A 34 10.55 -7.48 13.07
CA TRP A 34 11.33 -6.95 11.95
C TRP A 34 12.78 -7.46 11.95
N GLY A 35 13.46 -7.32 10.82
CA GLY A 35 14.86 -7.69 10.68
C GLY A 35 15.45 -7.29 9.34
N LEU A 36 16.77 -7.47 9.19
CA LEU A 36 17.48 -7.18 7.93
C LEU A 36 17.33 -8.30 6.87
N HIS A 37 16.99 -9.51 7.32
CA HIS A 37 16.80 -10.70 6.51
C HIS A 37 15.87 -11.66 7.25
N GLU A 38 15.42 -12.70 6.55
CA GLU A 38 14.76 -13.84 7.19
C GLU A 38 15.82 -14.81 7.77
N PRO A 39 15.56 -15.41 8.96
CA PRO A 39 14.44 -15.15 9.86
C PRO A 39 14.60 -13.81 10.60
N VAL A 40 13.49 -13.11 10.83
CA VAL A 40 13.50 -11.86 11.62
C VAL A 40 13.80 -12.16 13.09
N SER A 41 14.57 -11.29 13.74
CA SER A 41 15.05 -11.47 15.13
C SER A 41 14.48 -10.47 16.12
N GLU A 42 14.05 -9.29 15.67
CA GLU A 42 13.64 -8.20 16.53
C GLU A 42 12.12 -8.16 16.67
N SER A 43 11.60 -7.93 17.88
CA SER A 43 10.19 -7.59 18.07
C SER A 43 9.88 -6.24 17.43
N TRP A 44 8.66 -6.07 16.93
CA TRP A 44 8.23 -4.79 16.37
C TRP A 44 8.26 -3.69 17.44
N ASP A 45 8.93 -2.59 17.08
CA ASP A 45 8.96 -1.33 17.82
C ASP A 45 9.29 -0.24 16.79
N ALA A 46 8.31 0.63 16.48
CA ALA A 46 8.50 1.70 15.50
C ALA A 46 9.60 2.70 15.93
N GLU A 47 9.82 2.92 17.22
CA GLU A 47 10.92 3.77 17.69
C GLU A 47 12.27 3.12 17.40
N ALA A 48 12.41 1.82 17.66
CA ALA A 48 13.61 1.07 17.34
C ALA A 48 13.89 1.05 15.82
N VAL A 49 12.86 0.82 15.00
CA VAL A 49 12.96 0.87 13.53
C VAL A 49 13.36 2.27 13.05
N SER A 50 12.74 3.32 13.59
CA SER A 50 13.05 4.70 13.24
C SER A 50 14.47 5.08 13.65
N SER A 51 14.93 4.67 14.82
CA SER A 51 16.30 4.89 15.29
C SER A 51 17.31 4.18 14.39
N PHE A 52 17.07 2.89 14.11
CA PHE A 52 17.95 2.08 13.26
C PHE A 52 18.09 2.68 11.85
N THR A 53 16.98 3.00 11.20
CA THR A 53 16.98 3.61 9.86
C THR A 53 17.64 4.99 9.85
N TYR A 54 17.47 5.79 10.92
CA TYR A 54 18.14 7.07 11.07
C TYR A 54 19.67 6.92 11.16
N THR A 55 20.19 5.97 11.95
CA THR A 55 21.65 5.74 12.07
C THR A 55 22.31 5.29 10.77
N ARG A 56 21.54 4.69 9.86
CA ARG A 56 22.01 4.22 8.55
C ARG A 56 22.01 5.32 7.49
N SER A 57 21.27 6.40 7.72
CA SER A 57 21.17 7.54 6.81
C SER A 57 22.55 8.10 6.42
N PRO A 58 22.78 8.48 5.14
CA PRO A 58 21.82 8.52 4.04
C PRO A 58 21.69 7.21 3.26
N ARG A 59 22.24 6.09 3.76
CA ARG A 59 22.10 4.81 3.06
C ARG A 59 20.66 4.30 3.17
N SER A 60 20.09 3.94 2.02
CA SER A 60 18.81 3.23 1.95
C SER A 60 18.86 1.99 2.85
N THR A 61 17.76 1.77 3.58
CA THR A 61 17.61 0.65 4.51
C THR A 61 16.41 -0.18 4.12
N ARG A 62 16.60 -1.48 3.96
CA ARG A 62 15.54 -2.44 3.61
C ARG A 62 15.37 -3.42 4.75
N LEU A 63 14.15 -3.51 5.27
CA LEU A 63 13.76 -4.35 6.41
C LEU A 63 12.69 -5.34 5.98
N VAL A 64 12.81 -6.58 6.46
CA VAL A 64 11.71 -7.54 6.46
C VAL A 64 10.86 -7.27 7.69
N VAL A 65 9.54 -7.25 7.51
CA VAL A 65 8.55 -6.99 8.56
C VAL A 65 7.56 -8.14 8.57
N LEU A 66 7.27 -8.70 9.74
CA LEU A 66 6.25 -9.73 9.91
C LEU A 66 5.08 -9.20 10.72
N GLY A 67 3.89 -9.68 10.41
CA GLY A 67 2.67 -9.41 11.16
C GLY A 67 1.90 -10.69 11.49
N ALA A 68 0.71 -10.52 12.04
CA ALA A 68 -0.26 -11.59 12.17
C ALA A 68 -0.66 -12.13 10.78
N PRO A 69 -1.24 -13.34 10.69
CA PRO A 69 -1.94 -13.77 9.48
C PRO A 69 -2.96 -12.72 9.01
N GLY A 70 -3.25 -12.72 7.71
CA GLY A 70 -4.21 -11.77 7.12
C GLY A 70 -5.58 -11.83 7.81
N ALA A 71 -6.23 -10.69 7.98
CA ALA A 71 -7.56 -10.66 8.61
C ALA A 71 -8.53 -11.47 7.76
N GLY A 72 -9.18 -12.48 8.38
CA GLY A 72 -10.09 -13.40 7.70
C GLY A 72 -9.41 -14.57 6.98
N SER A 73 -8.08 -14.73 7.12
CA SER A 73 -7.36 -15.90 6.60
C SER A 73 -7.51 -17.10 7.52
N SER A 74 -7.88 -18.26 6.96
CA SER A 74 -7.81 -19.56 7.65
C SER A 74 -6.38 -20.13 7.74
N SER A 75 -5.46 -19.60 6.94
CA SER A 75 -4.06 -20.03 6.90
C SER A 75 -3.24 -19.44 8.05
N PRO A 76 -2.36 -20.22 8.69
CA PRO A 76 -1.48 -19.73 9.75
C PRO A 76 -0.28 -18.92 9.22
N ILE A 77 -0.19 -18.72 7.91
CA ILE A 77 0.95 -18.03 7.28
C ILE A 77 0.93 -16.55 7.69
N PRO A 78 2.03 -16.03 8.27
CA PRO A 78 2.09 -14.64 8.70
C PRO A 78 2.10 -13.71 7.49
N THR A 79 1.53 -12.52 7.68
CA THR A 79 1.70 -11.41 6.72
C THR A 79 3.16 -11.00 6.69
N ILE A 80 3.73 -10.88 5.50
CA ILE A 80 5.13 -10.46 5.30
C ILE A 80 5.20 -9.17 4.50
N GLY A 81 6.04 -8.25 4.98
CA GLY A 81 6.30 -6.97 4.37
C GLY A 81 7.78 -6.74 4.13
N VAL A 82 8.08 -5.91 3.13
CA VAL A 82 9.40 -5.35 2.88
C VAL A 82 9.27 -3.83 2.96
N LEU A 83 9.83 -3.25 4.02
CA LEU A 83 9.93 -1.81 4.22
C LEU A 83 11.25 -1.31 3.65
N THR A 84 11.21 -0.36 2.73
CA THR A 84 12.37 0.37 2.22
C THR A 84 12.28 1.81 2.70
N VAL A 85 13.36 2.28 3.31
CA VAL A 85 13.46 3.64 3.86
C VAL A 85 14.60 4.37 3.19
N GLU A 86 14.27 5.48 2.56
CA GLU A 86 15.22 6.37 1.89
C GLU A 86 15.13 7.76 2.50
N ARG A 87 16.28 8.35 2.84
CA ARG A 87 16.35 9.68 3.44
C ARG A 87 17.23 10.58 2.60
N THR A 88 16.65 11.68 2.14
CA THR A 88 17.36 12.80 1.50
C THR A 88 17.51 13.95 2.50
N ALA A 89 18.06 15.08 2.04
CA ALA A 89 18.12 16.29 2.87
C ALA A 89 16.73 16.85 3.19
N ASP A 90 15.75 16.64 2.29
CA ASP A 90 14.44 17.28 2.34
C ASP A 90 13.31 16.30 2.71
N ALA A 91 13.49 15.00 2.49
CA ALA A 91 12.46 14.00 2.70
C ALA A 91 12.93 12.67 3.30
N VAL A 92 11.97 11.96 3.88
CA VAL A 92 12.08 10.54 4.28
C VAL A 92 10.96 9.78 3.60
N VAL A 93 11.30 8.86 2.71
CA VAL A 93 10.35 8.02 1.99
C VAL A 93 10.27 6.66 2.66
N GLU A 94 9.07 6.22 2.99
CA GLU A 94 8.78 4.84 3.40
C GLU A 94 8.00 4.15 2.29
N SER A 95 8.62 3.18 1.63
CA SER A 95 7.97 2.35 0.60
C SER A 95 7.80 0.93 1.16
N LEU A 96 6.57 0.45 1.18
CA LEU A 96 6.19 -0.83 1.77
C LEU A 96 5.53 -1.74 0.75
N GLU A 97 6.08 -2.94 0.56
CA GLU A 97 5.45 -4.02 -0.19
C GLU A 97 5.01 -5.12 0.77
N VAL A 98 3.72 -5.47 0.79
CA VAL A 98 3.15 -6.44 1.74
C VAL A 98 2.40 -7.55 1.00
N LEU A 99 2.59 -8.78 1.45
CA LEU A 99 1.84 -9.97 1.08
C LEU A 99 1.09 -10.48 2.30
N ALA A 100 -0.23 -10.55 2.18
CA ALA A 100 -1.14 -11.11 3.17
C ALA A 100 -2.03 -12.14 2.46
N GLU A 101 -2.17 -13.33 3.05
CA GLU A 101 -3.12 -14.32 2.55
C GLU A 101 -4.56 -13.94 2.95
N SER A 102 -5.51 -14.33 2.11
CA SER A 102 -6.95 -14.16 2.30
C SER A 102 -7.65 -15.33 1.62
N ASP A 103 -8.69 -15.86 2.25
CA ASP A 103 -9.46 -16.99 1.70
C ASP A 103 -10.29 -16.55 0.48
N ASP A 104 -10.87 -15.36 0.56
CA ASP A 104 -11.73 -14.77 -0.48
C ASP A 104 -11.25 -13.36 -0.87
N PRO A 105 -11.67 -12.86 -2.05
CA PRO A 105 -11.56 -11.44 -2.38
C PRO A 105 -12.23 -10.58 -1.31
N ARG A 106 -11.57 -9.49 -0.89
CA ARG A 106 -12.11 -8.59 0.13
C ARG A 106 -13.33 -7.83 -0.40
N PRO A 107 -14.43 -7.74 0.36
CA PRO A 107 -15.60 -6.93 -0.01
C PRO A 107 -15.23 -5.46 -0.28
N ALA A 108 -15.99 -4.82 -1.18
CA ALA A 108 -15.77 -3.41 -1.53
C ALA A 108 -15.79 -2.45 -0.33
N ALA A 109 -16.62 -2.73 0.69
CA ALA A 109 -16.67 -1.95 1.91
C ALA A 109 -15.37 -2.04 2.75
N GLU A 110 -14.75 -3.23 2.82
CA GLU A 110 -13.45 -3.39 3.49
C GLU A 110 -12.35 -2.67 2.73
N LEU A 111 -12.34 -2.83 1.40
CA LEU A 111 -11.41 -2.13 0.51
C LEU A 111 -11.51 -0.61 0.63
N GLN A 112 -12.73 -0.08 0.73
CA GLN A 112 -12.99 1.33 1.00
C GLN A 112 -12.46 1.75 2.38
N ALA A 113 -12.71 0.97 3.43
CA ALA A 113 -12.19 1.25 4.76
C ALA A 113 -10.65 1.24 4.81
N MET A 114 -10.01 0.32 4.08
CA MET A 114 -8.54 0.30 3.92
C MET A 114 -8.03 1.59 3.25
N ALA A 115 -8.72 2.07 2.20
CA ALA A 115 -8.36 3.33 1.54
C ALA A 115 -8.47 4.53 2.50
N GLU A 116 -9.47 4.54 3.38
CA GLU A 116 -9.64 5.57 4.42
C GLU A 116 -8.51 5.53 5.47
N ILE A 117 -8.11 4.33 5.91
CA ILE A 117 -6.96 4.17 6.81
C ILE A 117 -5.67 4.69 6.15
N LEU A 118 -5.46 4.36 4.87
CA LEU A 118 -4.27 4.82 4.13
C LEU A 118 -4.28 6.33 3.89
N HIS A 119 -5.45 6.93 3.65
CA HIS A 119 -5.59 8.37 3.59
C HIS A 119 -5.23 9.02 4.94
N ALA A 120 -5.74 8.48 6.05
CA ALA A 120 -5.43 8.95 7.39
C ALA A 120 -3.92 8.81 7.72
N ALA A 121 -3.30 7.73 7.24
CA ALA A 121 -1.85 7.49 7.34
C ALA A 121 -1.02 8.32 6.33
N ARG A 122 -1.65 9.26 5.61
CA ARG A 122 -1.01 10.18 4.66
C ARG A 122 -0.24 9.46 3.54
N ALA A 123 -0.75 8.31 3.09
CA ALA A 123 -0.18 7.62 1.94
C ALA A 123 -0.11 8.56 0.72
N ARG A 124 1.08 8.66 0.13
CA ARG A 124 1.32 9.35 -1.14
C ARG A 124 0.74 8.53 -2.30
N THR A 125 1.00 7.22 -2.30
CA THR A 125 0.38 6.28 -3.23
C THR A 125 0.12 4.95 -2.53
N ALA A 126 -0.91 4.22 -2.95
CA ALA A 126 -1.08 2.82 -2.57
C ALA A 126 -1.81 2.04 -3.68
N LEU A 127 -1.45 0.78 -3.82
CA LEU A 127 -2.09 -0.19 -4.71
C LEU A 127 -2.33 -1.48 -3.93
N ILE A 128 -3.61 -1.78 -3.72
CA ILE A 128 -4.08 -3.06 -3.21
C ILE A 128 -4.59 -3.84 -4.41
N GLY A 129 -4.12 -5.07 -4.55
CA GLY A 129 -4.59 -5.98 -5.56
C GLY A 129 -4.51 -7.41 -5.06
N HIS A 130 -5.23 -8.29 -5.73
CA HIS A 130 -5.31 -9.70 -5.40
C HIS A 130 -4.69 -10.54 -6.52
N GLY A 131 -4.12 -11.67 -6.15
CA GLY A 131 -3.65 -12.70 -7.07
C GLY A 131 -4.16 -14.05 -6.59
N VAL A 132 -4.28 -15.01 -7.50
CA VAL A 132 -4.80 -16.33 -7.14
C VAL A 132 -3.70 -17.14 -6.42
N GLY A 133 -3.97 -17.50 -5.17
CA GLY A 133 -3.24 -18.55 -4.47
C GLY A 133 -3.85 -19.91 -4.76
N PHE A 134 -3.04 -20.97 -4.79
CA PHE A 134 -3.54 -22.33 -5.00
C PHE A 134 -3.28 -23.18 -3.75
N THR A 135 -4.35 -23.71 -3.16
CA THR A 135 -4.27 -24.67 -2.06
C THR A 135 -4.13 -26.10 -2.56
N GLY A 136 -3.41 -26.95 -1.83
CA GLY A 136 -3.36 -28.39 -2.12
C GLY A 136 -2.50 -28.81 -3.31
N LEU A 137 -1.62 -27.92 -3.81
CA LEU A 137 -0.68 -28.30 -4.86
C LEU A 137 0.43 -29.19 -4.31
N THR A 138 0.75 -30.27 -5.03
CA THR A 138 1.93 -31.11 -4.72
C THR A 138 3.25 -30.33 -4.86
N ARG A 139 3.23 -29.20 -5.60
CA ARG A 139 4.33 -28.24 -5.71
C ARG A 139 3.78 -26.82 -5.72
N PRO A 140 4.43 -25.85 -5.06
CA PRO A 140 3.97 -24.46 -5.08
C PRO A 140 3.91 -23.93 -6.52
N ALA A 141 2.84 -23.22 -6.86
CA ALA A 141 2.73 -22.50 -8.12
C ALA A 141 3.82 -21.41 -8.14
N ARG A 142 4.74 -21.50 -9.10
CA ARG A 142 5.81 -20.49 -9.26
C ARG A 142 5.37 -19.27 -10.06
N PHE A 143 4.24 -19.37 -10.75
CA PHE A 143 3.62 -18.28 -11.49
C PHE A 143 2.11 -18.29 -11.23
N THR A 144 1.60 -17.25 -10.59
CA THR A 144 0.19 -17.08 -10.23
C THR A 144 -0.48 -15.97 -11.04
N GLY A 145 0.18 -15.50 -12.11
CA GLY A 145 -0.27 -14.37 -12.92
C GLY A 145 0.13 -13.01 -12.35
N SER A 146 -0.43 -11.95 -12.94
CA SER A 146 -0.29 -10.59 -12.40
C SER A 146 -1.33 -10.37 -11.31
N THR A 147 -0.95 -9.62 -10.27
CA THR A 147 -1.90 -9.06 -9.32
C THR A 147 -2.90 -8.18 -10.07
N VAL A 148 -4.19 -8.39 -9.83
CA VAL A 148 -5.29 -7.57 -10.37
C VAL A 148 -5.58 -6.45 -9.38
N PRO A 149 -5.56 -5.17 -9.81
CA PRO A 149 -5.92 -4.04 -8.95
C PRO A 149 -7.32 -4.20 -8.36
N ALA A 150 -7.45 -3.95 -7.06
CA ALA A 150 -8.72 -3.86 -6.36
C ALA A 150 -8.98 -2.44 -5.85
N VAL A 151 -7.93 -1.78 -5.36
CA VAL A 151 -7.96 -0.37 -4.94
C VAL A 151 -6.66 0.32 -5.29
N ALA A 152 -6.74 1.51 -5.87
CA ALA A 152 -5.63 2.45 -5.94
C ALA A 152 -5.94 3.69 -5.10
N LEU A 153 -4.96 4.20 -4.37
CA LEU A 153 -5.04 5.46 -3.63
C LEU A 153 -3.95 6.40 -4.12
N PHE A 154 -4.32 7.64 -4.39
CA PHE A 154 -3.41 8.73 -4.70
C PHE A 154 -3.59 9.84 -3.67
N GLY A 155 -2.52 10.12 -2.92
CA GLY A 155 -2.46 11.16 -1.91
C GLY A 155 -2.44 12.57 -2.50
N PRO A 156 -2.60 13.61 -1.67
CA PRO A 156 -2.59 14.99 -2.13
C PRO A 156 -1.28 15.38 -2.80
N GLU A 157 -0.13 14.86 -2.32
CA GLU A 157 1.18 15.12 -2.93
C GLU A 157 1.26 14.53 -4.34
N ALA A 158 0.76 13.31 -4.53
CA ALA A 158 0.73 12.65 -5.84
C ALA A 158 -0.20 13.36 -6.83
N LEU A 159 -1.29 13.96 -6.32
CA LEU A 159 -2.29 14.67 -7.11
C LEU A 159 -1.98 16.16 -7.32
N ALA A 160 -0.87 16.68 -6.80
CA ALA A 160 -0.58 18.12 -6.79
C ALA A 160 -0.60 18.77 -8.19
N ALA A 161 -0.15 18.06 -9.23
CA ALA A 161 -0.10 18.58 -10.60
C ALA A 161 -1.43 18.42 -11.36
N THR A 162 -2.18 17.33 -11.12
CA THR A 162 -3.44 17.05 -11.84
C THR A 162 -4.66 17.67 -11.16
N GLY A 163 -4.64 17.76 -9.83
CA GLY A 163 -5.78 18.15 -9.01
C GLY A 163 -6.76 16.99 -8.76
N ALA A 164 -7.33 16.93 -7.56
CA ALA A 164 -8.16 15.82 -7.12
C ALA A 164 -9.47 15.67 -7.93
N ALA A 165 -10.11 16.78 -8.34
CA ALA A 165 -11.34 16.74 -9.12
C ALA A 165 -11.11 16.14 -10.52
N ARG A 166 -10.08 16.62 -11.23
CA ARG A 166 -9.75 16.10 -12.55
C ARG A 166 -9.28 14.65 -12.49
N ALA A 167 -8.53 14.27 -11.45
CA ALA A 167 -8.12 12.89 -11.26
C ALA A 167 -9.31 11.94 -11.02
N ALA A 168 -10.37 12.39 -10.32
CA ALA A 168 -11.58 11.60 -10.14
C ALA A 168 -12.31 11.38 -11.48
N GLU A 169 -12.46 12.42 -12.31
CA GLU A 169 -13.03 12.30 -13.66
C GLU A 169 -12.25 11.30 -14.52
N LEU A 170 -10.91 11.39 -14.53
CA LEU A 170 -10.05 10.45 -15.26
C LEU A 170 -10.20 9.00 -14.76
N ALA A 171 -10.41 8.80 -13.47
CA ALA A 171 -10.60 7.48 -12.88
C ALA A 171 -11.93 6.87 -13.32
N ASP A 172 -13.02 7.66 -13.30
CA ASP A 172 -14.32 7.21 -13.79
C ASP A 172 -14.28 6.94 -15.30
N GLU A 173 -13.61 7.79 -16.09
CA GLU A 173 -13.37 7.60 -17.53
C GLU A 173 -12.60 6.30 -17.83
N SER A 174 -11.64 5.93 -16.98
CA SER A 174 -10.88 4.67 -17.11
C SER A 174 -11.66 3.42 -16.66
N GLY A 175 -12.86 3.58 -16.11
CA GLY A 175 -13.67 2.46 -15.60
C GLY A 175 -13.34 2.02 -14.18
N GLY A 176 -12.69 2.87 -13.37
CA GLY A 176 -12.64 2.72 -11.91
C GLY A 176 -13.79 3.46 -11.24
N ASP A 177 -14.12 3.12 -9.99
CA ASP A 177 -15.11 3.86 -9.22
C ASP A 177 -14.41 4.86 -8.30
N ALA A 178 -14.43 6.14 -8.68
CA ALA A 178 -13.70 7.20 -7.98
C ALA A 178 -14.39 7.63 -6.67
N ARG A 179 -13.58 7.83 -5.63
CA ARG A 179 -14.00 8.37 -4.32
C ARG A 179 -12.97 9.36 -3.81
N LEU A 180 -13.39 10.59 -3.60
CA LEU A 180 -12.55 11.59 -2.92
C LEU A 180 -12.64 11.39 -1.41
N LEU A 181 -11.48 11.25 -0.77
CA LEU A 181 -11.34 11.11 0.67
C LEU A 181 -10.83 12.41 1.29
N GLY A 182 -11.38 12.75 2.45
CA GLY A 182 -11.03 13.96 3.19
C GLY A 182 -11.66 15.25 2.64
N SER A 183 -11.14 16.38 3.08
CA SER A 183 -11.61 17.71 2.69
C SER A 183 -10.44 18.59 2.29
N ALA A 184 -10.69 19.62 1.46
CA ALA A 184 -9.61 20.51 1.05
C ALA A 184 -8.98 21.19 2.28
N PRO A 185 -7.64 21.32 2.35
CA PRO A 185 -6.67 21.06 1.27
C PRO A 185 -6.15 19.61 1.19
N VAL A 186 -6.48 18.75 2.15
CA VAL A 186 -5.97 17.37 2.23
C VAL A 186 -6.99 16.41 1.61
N ARG A 187 -6.88 16.22 0.29
CA ARG A 187 -7.73 15.27 -0.45
C ARG A 187 -6.90 14.18 -1.09
N SER A 188 -7.33 12.94 -0.88
CA SER A 188 -6.85 11.79 -1.65
C SER A 188 -7.93 11.31 -2.60
N LEU A 189 -7.52 10.65 -3.68
CA LEU A 189 -8.40 9.90 -4.57
C LEU A 189 -8.23 8.42 -4.28
N ALA A 190 -9.31 7.75 -3.87
CA ALA A 190 -9.41 6.30 -3.89
C ALA A 190 -10.17 5.87 -5.15
N VAL A 191 -9.69 4.82 -5.81
CA VAL A 191 -10.31 4.24 -7.01
C VAL A 191 -10.49 2.77 -6.77
N LEU A 192 -11.75 2.32 -6.71
CA LEU A 192 -12.08 0.92 -6.57
C LEU A 192 -12.23 0.30 -7.96
N TYR A 193 -11.80 -0.95 -8.10
CA TYR A 193 -11.95 -1.71 -9.32
C TYR A 193 -12.81 -2.94 -9.06
N ALA A 194 -13.59 -3.33 -10.06
CA ALA A 194 -14.37 -4.55 -10.01
C ALA A 194 -13.44 -5.77 -9.82
N GLN A 195 -13.77 -6.62 -8.84
CA GLN A 195 -13.02 -7.85 -8.58
C GLN A 195 -13.48 -9.01 -9.48
N GLU A 196 -14.67 -8.88 -10.06
CA GLU A 196 -15.24 -9.80 -11.04
C GLU A 196 -15.30 -9.13 -12.41
N GLU A 197 -15.28 -9.94 -13.46
CA GLU A 197 -15.46 -9.46 -14.82
C GLU A 197 -16.88 -8.90 -15.00
N ILE A 198 -16.97 -7.62 -15.39
CA ILE A 198 -18.23 -6.97 -15.74
C ILE A 198 -18.29 -6.83 -17.26
N PRO A 199 -19.25 -7.48 -17.95
CA PRO A 199 -19.36 -7.40 -19.41
C PRO A 199 -19.41 -5.96 -19.92
N GLY A 200 -18.54 -5.64 -20.88
CA GLY A 200 -18.45 -4.31 -21.49
C GLY A 200 -17.66 -3.29 -20.68
N ARG A 201 -17.18 -3.63 -19.48
CA ARG A 201 -16.25 -2.80 -18.70
C ARG A 201 -14.81 -3.20 -19.00
N GLN A 202 -13.91 -2.23 -19.01
CA GLN A 202 -12.49 -2.47 -19.19
C GLN A 202 -11.94 -3.31 -18.02
N HIS A 203 -10.98 -4.20 -18.32
CA HIS A 203 -10.34 -5.03 -17.29
C HIS A 203 -9.61 -4.14 -16.26
N PRO A 204 -9.67 -4.44 -14.94
CA PRO A 204 -9.08 -3.61 -13.89
C PRO A 204 -7.62 -3.21 -14.10
N LEU A 205 -6.82 -4.14 -14.65
CA LEU A 205 -5.41 -3.88 -14.94
C LEU A 205 -5.24 -2.79 -16.02
N GLU A 206 -6.07 -2.82 -17.06
CA GLU A 206 -6.00 -1.83 -18.14
C GLU A 206 -6.61 -0.49 -17.70
N ALA A 207 -7.70 -0.53 -16.94
CA ALA A 207 -8.31 0.65 -16.30
C ALA A 207 -7.28 1.40 -15.44
N TYR A 208 -6.60 0.68 -14.54
CA TYR A 208 -5.54 1.23 -13.71
C TYR A 208 -4.36 1.78 -14.54
N ALA A 209 -3.91 1.04 -15.56
CA ALA A 209 -2.81 1.49 -16.41
C ALA A 209 -3.17 2.76 -17.21
N SER A 210 -4.40 2.85 -17.72
CA SER A 210 -4.92 4.03 -18.43
C SER A 210 -4.99 5.25 -17.51
N LEU A 211 -5.47 5.06 -16.27
CA LEU A 211 -5.50 6.11 -15.26
C LEU A 211 -4.08 6.61 -14.95
N VAL A 212 -3.17 5.71 -14.59
CA VAL A 212 -1.78 6.08 -14.25
C VAL A 212 -1.09 6.78 -15.42
N GLY A 213 -1.33 6.35 -16.66
CA GLY A 213 -0.80 7.00 -17.86
C GLY A 213 -1.37 8.40 -18.10
N SER A 214 -2.57 8.68 -17.59
CA SER A 214 -3.25 9.98 -17.72
C SER A 214 -2.95 10.93 -16.55
N LEU A 215 -2.58 10.40 -15.38
CA LEU A 215 -2.19 11.20 -14.23
C LEU A 215 -0.78 11.75 -14.40
N THR A 216 -0.63 13.05 -14.17
CA THR A 216 0.69 13.64 -13.96
C THR A 216 1.03 13.53 -12.48
N LEU A 217 1.76 12.48 -12.11
CA LEU A 217 2.21 12.24 -10.73
C LEU A 217 3.46 13.08 -10.44
N ALA A 218 3.38 13.98 -9.47
CA ALA A 218 4.55 14.75 -9.02
C ALA A 218 5.57 13.79 -8.37
N PRO A 219 6.89 13.84 -8.68
CA PRO A 219 7.88 12.97 -8.03
C PRO A 219 7.93 13.23 -6.51
N PRO A 220 8.43 12.27 -5.70
CA PRO A 220 8.76 12.57 -4.31
C PRO A 220 9.80 13.69 -4.30
N ALA A 221 9.51 14.77 -3.57
CA ALA A 221 10.40 15.92 -3.40
C ALA A 221 11.54 15.61 -2.43
#